data_AF-A0A914TBU4-F1
#
_entry.id   AF-A0A914TBU4-F1
#
_cell.length_a   1.000
_cell.length_b   1.000
_cell.length_c   1.000
_cell.angle_alpha   90.00
_cell.angle_beta   90.00
_cell.angle_gamma   90.00
#
_symmetry.space_group_name_H-M   'P 1'
#
loop_
_entity.id
_entity.type
_entity.pdbx_description
1 polymer ?
#
loop_
_entity_poly.entity_id
_entity_poly.type
_entity_poly.pdbx_seq_one_letter_code
_entity_poly.pdbx_strand_id
1 'polypeptide(L)'
;MGYIFAILVALAIFGTNQCHAQNTCPTAQNSSCDMSTLACCDKNFRTSLNILNQCENSGTFADPFCYRRIIETMYAEGGIQGLLKVCSAFHLFKDCLGDMMVDCMTYPYFIVLGYPRDLAFRTQVLYAQLQFACGAGMDSFIYNENCMPKTWNSSIPALEACRNEFALSEPNDRCYAMTNFLDCVQLPFQQGCTLESSWWMCEYTRVTAQIFYPECRGKCLINNVNFQKAAASN
;
A
#
# COMPACT_ATOMS: atom_id res chain seq x y z
N MET A 1 -45.62 52.11 17.85
CA MET A 1 -46.33 50.81 17.81
C MET A 1 -46.15 50.28 16.39
N GLY A 2 -45.31 49.31 16.05
CA GLY A 2 -44.69 48.24 16.81
C GLY A 2 -45.17 46.90 16.24
N TYR A 3 -44.62 46.46 15.11
CA TYR A 3 -44.73 45.07 14.65
C TYR A 3 -43.41 44.63 14.02
N ILE A 4 -42.67 43.84 14.78
CA ILE A 4 -41.46 43.12 14.39
C ILE A 4 -41.91 41.87 13.62
N PHE A 5 -41.53 41.78 12.35
CA PHE A 5 -41.61 40.54 11.58
C PHE A 5 -40.44 39.64 12.01
N ALA A 6 -40.73 38.61 12.80
CA ALA A 6 -39.79 37.53 13.07
C ALA A 6 -39.81 36.53 11.91
N ILE A 7 -38.79 36.58 11.05
CA ILE A 7 -38.53 35.52 10.06
C ILE A 7 -37.72 34.44 10.78
N LEU A 8 -38.37 33.31 11.09
CA LEU A 8 -37.71 32.08 11.52
C LEU A 8 -36.95 31.50 10.32
N VAL A 9 -35.64 31.76 10.26
CA VAL A 9 -34.73 31.02 9.38
C VAL A 9 -34.47 29.67 10.03
N ALA A 10 -35.17 28.64 9.54
CA ALA A 10 -34.82 27.25 9.83
C ALA A 10 -33.51 26.92 9.09
N LEU A 11 -32.39 26.99 9.82
CA LEU A 11 -31.13 26.40 9.40
C LEU A 11 -31.31 24.88 9.34
N ALA A 12 -31.58 24.36 8.15
CA ALA A 12 -31.41 22.94 7.85
C ALA A 12 -29.92 22.63 8.01
N ILE A 13 -29.58 22.01 9.14
CA ILE A 13 -28.26 21.46 9.42
C ILE A 13 -27.98 20.44 8.32
N PHE A 14 -26.96 20.72 7.51
CA PHE A 14 -26.41 19.78 6.54
C PHE A 14 -26.19 18.45 7.23
N GLY A 15 -26.77 17.39 6.65
CA GLY A 15 -26.64 16.03 7.11
C GLY A 15 -25.19 15.71 7.41
N THR A 16 -24.94 15.29 8.63
CA THR A 16 -23.69 14.68 9.05
C THR A 16 -23.32 13.61 8.04
N ASN A 17 -22.18 13.79 7.37
CA ASN A 17 -21.48 12.73 6.68
C ASN A 17 -21.45 11.51 7.61
N GLN A 18 -22.08 10.43 7.19
CA GLN A 18 -21.97 9.15 7.86
C GLN A 18 -20.54 8.66 7.64
N CYS A 19 -19.61 9.09 8.49
CA CYS A 19 -18.38 8.35 8.72
C CYS A 19 -18.82 6.98 9.27
N HIS A 20 -18.60 5.93 8.48
CA HIS A 20 -18.93 4.55 8.80
C HIS A 20 -18.68 4.25 10.28
N ALA A 21 -19.71 3.71 10.96
CA ALA A 21 -19.60 3.24 12.33
C ALA A 21 -18.46 2.22 12.43
N GLN A 22 -17.32 2.65 12.97
CA GLN A 22 -16.24 1.76 13.34
C GLN A 22 -16.69 0.95 14.55
N ASN A 23 -16.45 -0.36 14.55
CA ASN A 23 -16.40 -1.10 15.79
C ASN A 23 -15.34 -0.42 16.65
N THR A 24 -15.70 0.08 17.83
CA THR A 24 -14.78 0.77 18.73
C THR A 24 -13.70 -0.21 19.15
N CYS A 25 -12.52 -0.11 18.54
CA CYS A 25 -11.36 -0.88 18.97
C CYS A 25 -10.92 -0.42 20.37
N PRO A 26 -10.31 -1.32 21.16
CA PRO A 26 -9.72 -0.92 22.43
C PRO A 26 -8.77 0.26 22.22
N THR A 27 -8.81 1.23 23.13
CA THR A 27 -7.87 2.37 23.09
C THR A 27 -6.54 1.92 23.67
N ALA A 28 -5.44 2.24 22.97
CA ALA A 28 -4.09 2.06 23.45
C ALA A 28 -3.91 2.70 24.84
N GLN A 29 -3.46 1.94 25.83
CA GLN A 29 -3.19 2.48 27.17
C GLN A 29 -1.78 3.08 27.29
N ASN A 30 -0.89 2.77 26.36
CA ASN A 30 0.49 3.25 26.26
C ASN A 30 0.96 3.14 24.80
N SER A 31 2.21 3.54 24.53
CA SER A 31 2.82 3.41 23.19
C SER A 31 3.21 1.98 22.81
N SER A 32 3.12 1.00 23.73
CA SER A 32 3.50 -0.38 23.46
C SER A 32 2.44 -1.07 22.60
N CYS A 33 2.89 -1.93 21.69
CA CYS A 33 1.94 -2.70 20.89
C CYS A 33 1.12 -3.70 21.75
N ASP A 34 -0.18 -3.73 21.50
CA ASP A 34 -1.19 -4.58 22.12
C ASP A 34 -1.91 -5.34 21.00
N MET A 35 -1.87 -6.67 21.09
CA MET A 35 -2.38 -7.54 20.03
C MET A 35 -3.90 -7.44 19.87
N SER A 36 -4.64 -7.15 20.95
CA SER A 36 -6.10 -7.04 20.88
C SER A 36 -6.55 -5.82 20.06
N THR A 37 -5.86 -4.70 20.28
CA THR A 37 -6.02 -3.45 19.51
C THR A 37 -5.59 -3.66 18.07
N LEU A 38 -4.41 -4.24 17.85
CA LEU A 38 -3.88 -4.51 16.51
C LEU A 38 -4.80 -5.40 15.67
N ALA A 39 -5.29 -6.50 16.24
CA ALA A 39 -6.23 -7.40 15.57
C ALA A 39 -7.56 -6.71 15.24
N CYS A 40 -8.06 -5.84 16.11
CA CYS A 40 -9.26 -5.07 15.85
C CYS A 40 -9.05 -4.05 14.71
N CYS A 41 -7.95 -3.30 14.74
CA CYS A 41 -7.63 -2.32 13.70
C CYS A 41 -7.45 -2.98 12.34
N ASP A 42 -6.73 -4.11 12.27
CA ASP A 42 -6.58 -4.90 11.03
C ASP A 42 -7.91 -5.43 10.51
N LYS A 43 -8.78 -5.94 11.40
CA LYS A 43 -10.13 -6.36 11.00
C LYS A 43 -10.94 -5.21 10.43
N ASN A 44 -10.89 -4.02 11.04
CA ASN A 44 -11.57 -2.83 10.54
C ASN A 44 -11.03 -2.39 9.18
N PHE A 45 -9.70 -2.39 9.00
CA PHE A 45 -9.04 -2.13 7.72
C PHE A 45 -9.55 -3.07 6.61
N ARG A 46 -9.47 -4.38 6.82
CA ARG A 46 -9.92 -5.37 5.85
C ARG A 46 -11.42 -5.31 5.59
N THR A 47 -12.22 -4.97 6.60
CA THR A 47 -13.67 -4.76 6.46
C THR A 47 -13.98 -3.55 5.57
N SER A 48 -13.29 -2.42 5.78
CA SER A 48 -13.50 -1.19 4.99
C SER A 48 -13.15 -1.35 3.51
N LEU A 49 -12.22 -2.25 3.20
CA LEU A 49 -11.85 -2.63 1.84
C LEU A 49 -12.72 -3.76 1.26
N ASN A 50 -13.61 -4.34 2.05
CA ASN A 50 -14.40 -5.52 1.70
C ASN A 50 -13.54 -6.76 1.35
N ILE A 51 -12.39 -6.94 2.00
CA ILE A 51 -11.44 -8.04 1.72
C ILE A 51 -11.39 -9.12 2.81
N LEU A 52 -12.19 -8.99 3.88
CA LEU A 52 -12.16 -9.87 5.04
C LEU A 52 -12.30 -11.37 4.71
N ASN A 53 -13.13 -11.69 3.71
CA ASN A 53 -13.45 -13.07 3.31
C ASN A 53 -13.00 -13.39 1.86
N GLN A 54 -12.10 -12.59 1.29
CA GLN A 54 -11.63 -12.78 -0.09
C GLN A 54 -10.35 -13.63 -0.20
N CYS A 55 -9.70 -13.92 0.93
CA CYS A 55 -8.48 -14.72 1.02
C CYS A 55 -8.72 -15.96 1.88
N GLU A 56 -7.83 -16.95 1.80
CA GLU A 56 -8.03 -18.28 2.38
C GLU A 56 -8.22 -18.29 3.90
N ASN A 57 -7.78 -17.23 4.59
CA ASN A 57 -7.90 -17.08 6.04
C ASN A 57 -8.30 -15.65 6.43
N SER A 58 -9.31 -15.53 7.28
CA SER A 58 -9.83 -14.25 7.80
C SER A 58 -9.15 -13.81 9.11
N GLY A 59 -8.19 -14.59 9.60
CA GLY A 59 -7.33 -14.24 10.74
C GLY A 59 -6.53 -12.95 10.51
N THR A 60 -6.06 -12.39 11.62
CA THR A 60 -5.27 -11.16 11.65
C THR A 60 -3.96 -11.33 10.86
N PHE A 61 -3.77 -10.51 9.83
CA PHE A 61 -2.64 -10.58 8.88
C PHE A 61 -2.43 -11.97 8.23
N ALA A 62 -3.50 -12.74 8.04
CA ALA A 62 -3.33 -14.14 7.66
C ALA A 62 -2.82 -14.35 6.22
N ASP A 63 -3.11 -13.41 5.31
CA ASP A 63 -2.70 -13.51 3.91
C ASP A 63 -2.34 -12.14 3.29
N PRO A 64 -1.21 -11.53 3.71
CA PRO A 64 -0.76 -10.24 3.18
C PRO A 64 -0.47 -10.27 1.68
N PHE A 65 -0.16 -11.43 1.10
CA PHE A 65 0.05 -11.55 -0.34
C PHE A 65 -1.26 -11.40 -1.11
N CYS A 66 -2.31 -12.11 -0.70
CA CYS A 66 -3.64 -11.95 -1.28
C CYS A 66 -4.20 -10.54 -1.05
N TYR A 67 -4.04 -9.98 0.16
CA TYR A 67 -4.48 -8.61 0.45
C TYR A 67 -3.79 -7.59 -0.47
N ARG A 68 -2.47 -7.72 -0.65
CA ARG A 68 -1.72 -6.87 -1.60
C ARG A 68 -2.28 -6.99 -3.01
N ARG A 69 -2.52 -8.21 -3.51
CA ARG A 69 -3.04 -8.41 -4.87
C ARG A 69 -4.39 -7.71 -5.05
N ILE A 70 -5.31 -7.86 -4.09
CA ILE A 70 -6.62 -7.20 -4.15
C ILE A 70 -6.48 -5.67 -4.11
N ILE A 71 -5.60 -5.15 -3.24
CA ILE A 71 -5.32 -3.72 -3.15
C ILE A 71 -4.72 -3.18 -4.47
N GLU A 72 -3.78 -3.90 -5.07
CA GLU A 72 -3.20 -3.53 -6.37
C GLU A 72 -4.25 -3.58 -7.49
N THR A 73 -5.19 -4.52 -7.46
CA THR A 73 -6.36 -4.53 -8.37
C THR A 73 -7.23 -3.29 -8.17
N MET A 74 -7.42 -2.80 -6.94
CA MET A 74 -8.14 -1.55 -6.70
C MET A 74 -7.45 -0.36 -7.38
N TYR A 75 -6.12 -0.30 -7.37
CA TYR A 75 -5.38 0.74 -8.11
C TYR A 75 -5.54 0.59 -9.63
N ALA A 76 -5.40 -0.64 -10.13
CA ALA A 76 -5.40 -0.95 -11.56
C ALA A 76 -6.78 -0.72 -12.21
N GLU A 77 -7.86 -1.11 -11.53
CA GLU A 77 -9.23 -1.03 -12.06
C GLU A 77 -9.96 0.23 -11.59
N GLY A 78 -9.72 0.67 -10.35
CA GLY A 78 -10.42 1.80 -9.73
C GLY A 78 -9.73 3.16 -9.91
N GLY A 79 -8.49 3.19 -10.41
CA GLY A 79 -7.71 4.41 -10.57
C GLY A 79 -7.63 5.26 -9.30
N ILE A 80 -7.86 6.57 -9.41
CA ILE A 80 -7.88 7.47 -8.24
C ILE A 80 -8.88 7.01 -7.19
N GLN A 81 -10.09 6.59 -7.58
CA GLN A 81 -11.11 6.18 -6.61
C GLN A 81 -10.68 4.93 -5.83
N GLY A 82 -10.01 4.00 -6.53
CA GLY A 82 -9.37 2.85 -5.90
C GLY A 82 -8.28 3.24 -4.91
N LEU A 83 -7.36 4.12 -5.32
CA LEU A 83 -6.29 4.64 -4.45
C LEU A 83 -6.87 5.35 -3.22
N LEU A 84 -7.81 6.29 -3.40
CA LEU A 84 -8.42 7.05 -2.31
C LEU A 84 -9.16 6.15 -1.32
N LYS A 85 -9.85 5.11 -1.81
CA LYS A 85 -10.51 4.13 -0.96
C LYS A 85 -9.49 3.38 -0.09
N VAL A 86 -8.40 2.90 -0.69
CA VAL A 86 -7.32 2.21 0.03
C VAL A 86 -6.67 3.13 1.05
N CYS A 87 -6.38 4.37 0.66
CA CYS A 87 -5.72 5.33 1.54
C CYS A 87 -6.63 5.79 2.68
N SER A 88 -7.92 5.98 2.44
CA SER A 88 -8.89 6.25 3.52
C SER A 88 -8.92 5.10 4.53
N ALA A 89 -9.00 3.85 4.07
CA ALA A 89 -8.94 2.68 4.94
C ALA A 89 -7.64 2.60 5.73
N PHE A 90 -6.50 2.86 5.08
CA PHE A 90 -5.20 2.81 5.71
C PHE A 90 -4.99 3.96 6.72
N HIS A 91 -5.53 5.15 6.47
CA HIS A 91 -5.54 6.24 7.46
C HIS A 91 -6.35 5.84 8.69
N LEU A 92 -7.55 5.28 8.52
CA LEU A 92 -8.35 4.78 9.63
C LEU A 92 -7.63 3.68 10.43
N PHE A 93 -6.86 2.84 9.76
CA PHE A 93 -6.00 1.83 10.41
C PHE A 93 -4.90 2.49 11.25
N LYS A 94 -4.19 3.49 10.70
CA LYS A 94 -3.16 4.23 11.42
C LYS A 94 -3.73 4.98 12.62
N ASP A 95 -4.86 5.65 12.45
CA ASP A 95 -5.53 6.40 13.52
C ASP A 95 -6.02 5.46 14.63
N CYS A 96 -6.46 4.26 14.26
CA CYS A 96 -6.85 3.22 15.22
C CYS A 96 -5.68 2.75 16.09
N LEU A 97 -4.47 2.62 15.52
CA LEU A 97 -3.27 2.25 16.25
C LEU A 97 -2.62 3.41 17.00
N GLY A 98 -2.76 4.64 16.49
CA GLY A 98 -2.10 5.83 17.03
C GLY A 98 -0.59 5.63 17.17
N ASP A 99 -0.07 5.94 18.36
CA ASP A 99 1.36 5.86 18.67
C ASP A 99 1.93 4.43 18.58
N MET A 100 1.09 3.41 18.71
CA MET A 100 1.51 2.01 18.64
C MET A 100 1.96 1.60 17.24
N MET A 101 1.61 2.37 16.19
CA MET A 101 1.91 2.04 14.79
C MET A 101 3.39 1.73 14.57
N VAL A 102 4.28 2.51 15.19
CA VAL A 102 5.74 2.37 15.01
C VAL A 102 6.26 1.06 15.56
N ASP A 103 5.70 0.58 16.68
CA ASP A 103 6.14 -0.65 17.34
C ASP A 103 5.42 -1.89 16.79
N CYS A 104 4.13 -1.76 16.48
CA CYS A 104 3.28 -2.86 16.01
C CYS A 104 3.61 -3.33 14.59
N MET A 105 4.05 -2.44 13.70
CA MET A 105 4.16 -2.74 12.27
C MET A 105 5.59 -3.08 11.85
N THR A 106 6.34 -3.74 12.74
CA THR A 106 7.74 -4.10 12.53
C THR A 106 7.90 -5.61 12.36
N TYR A 107 8.82 -6.04 11.49
CA TYR A 107 9.17 -7.45 11.36
C TYR A 107 9.52 -8.12 12.72
N PRO A 108 10.38 -7.53 13.59
CA PRO A 108 10.68 -8.12 14.89
C PRO A 108 9.44 -8.37 15.75
N TYR A 109 8.46 -7.45 15.74
CA TYR A 109 7.24 -7.63 16.51
C TYR A 109 6.42 -8.84 16.05
N PHE A 110 6.23 -9.02 14.74
CA PHE A 110 5.54 -10.20 14.20
C PHE A 110 6.25 -11.52 14.55
N ILE A 111 7.59 -11.52 14.58
CA ILE A 111 8.36 -12.70 15.01
C ILE A 111 8.11 -13.03 16.49
N VAL A 112 8.06 -12.02 17.37
CA VAL A 112 7.77 -12.22 18.80
C VAL A 112 6.36 -12.77 19.02
N LEU A 113 5.41 -12.40 18.17
CA LEU A 113 4.06 -12.97 18.17
C LEU A 113 3.98 -14.42 17.63
N GLY A 114 5.09 -14.98 17.15
CA GLY A 114 5.17 -16.35 16.64
C GLY A 114 4.79 -16.50 15.17
N TYR A 115 4.67 -15.41 14.42
CA TYR A 115 4.40 -15.49 12.98
C TYR A 115 5.62 -16.08 12.23
N PRO A 116 5.41 -16.94 11.22
CA PRO A 116 6.49 -17.38 10.34
C PRO A 116 7.21 -16.19 9.70
N ARG A 117 8.52 -16.33 9.49
CA ARG A 117 9.38 -15.30 8.91
C ARG A 117 8.82 -14.70 7.62
N ASP A 118 8.40 -15.56 6.69
CA ASP A 118 7.85 -15.12 5.39
C ASP A 118 6.56 -14.30 5.58
N LEU A 119 5.68 -14.71 6.49
CA LEU A 119 4.43 -14.00 6.79
C LEU A 119 4.70 -12.64 7.45
N ALA A 120 5.63 -12.57 8.40
CA ALA A 120 6.08 -11.34 9.03
C ALA A 120 6.64 -10.34 8.01
N PHE A 121 7.50 -10.82 7.11
CA PHE A 121 8.07 -10.00 6.03
C PHE A 121 7.00 -9.46 5.09
N ARG A 122 6.12 -10.32 4.58
CA ARG A 122 5.06 -9.91 3.64
C ARG A 122 4.08 -8.93 4.27
N THR A 123 3.81 -9.07 5.56
CA THR A 123 2.98 -8.11 6.30
C THR A 123 3.65 -6.75 6.35
N GLN A 124 4.92 -6.67 6.75
CA GLN A 124 5.64 -5.40 6.77
C GLN A 124 5.72 -4.77 5.36
N VAL A 125 5.94 -5.58 4.32
CA VAL A 125 5.96 -5.14 2.92
C VAL A 125 4.65 -4.48 2.52
N LEU A 126 3.50 -5.12 2.79
CA LEU A 126 2.19 -4.57 2.47
C LEU A 126 2.01 -3.16 3.08
N TYR A 127 2.33 -3.01 4.36
CA TYR A 127 2.13 -1.74 5.04
C TYR A 127 3.16 -0.66 4.65
N ALA A 128 4.38 -1.04 4.29
CA ALA A 128 5.35 -0.11 3.71
C ALA A 128 4.91 0.40 2.33
N GLN A 129 4.33 -0.49 1.51
CA GLN A 129 3.74 -0.14 0.23
C GLN A 129 2.55 0.80 0.38
N LEU A 130 1.65 0.53 1.33
CA LEU A 130 0.53 1.43 1.66
C LEU A 130 1.02 2.79 2.15
N GLN A 131 2.05 2.83 3.01
CA GLN A 131 2.65 4.07 3.48
C GLN A 131 3.24 4.92 2.36
N PHE A 132 3.86 4.30 1.36
CA PHE A 132 4.33 5.01 0.19
C PHE A 132 3.16 5.50 -0.67
N ALA A 133 2.26 4.60 -1.09
CA ALA A 133 1.16 4.91 -2.01
C ALA A 133 0.21 5.98 -1.46
N CYS A 134 -0.04 5.99 -0.16
CA CYS A 134 -0.91 6.95 0.53
C CYS A 134 -0.17 8.12 1.17
N GLY A 135 1.15 8.20 0.96
CA GLY A 135 2.00 9.30 1.42
C GLY A 135 2.70 9.92 0.23
N ALA A 136 4.02 9.78 0.18
CA ALA A 136 4.87 10.42 -0.83
C ALA A 136 4.55 10.03 -2.28
N GLY A 137 3.92 8.89 -2.52
CA GLY A 137 3.51 8.44 -3.85
C GLY A 137 2.13 8.94 -4.29
N MET A 138 1.30 9.47 -3.40
CA MET A 138 -0.11 9.72 -3.70
C MET A 138 -0.31 10.73 -4.83
N ASP A 139 0.34 11.89 -4.72
CA ASP A 139 0.21 12.98 -5.70
C ASP A 139 0.67 12.55 -7.09
N SER A 140 1.75 11.75 -7.14
CA SER A 140 2.32 11.27 -8.38
C SER A 140 1.40 10.26 -9.09
N PHE A 141 0.71 9.39 -8.34
CA PHE A 141 -0.31 8.51 -8.91
C PHE A 141 -1.50 9.32 -9.46
N ILE A 142 -1.98 10.30 -8.68
CA ILE A 142 -3.10 11.18 -9.05
C ILE A 142 -2.77 11.97 -10.32
N TYR A 143 -1.56 12.55 -10.39
CA TYR A 143 -1.12 13.31 -11.55
C TYR A 143 -1.08 12.46 -12.84
N ASN A 144 -0.80 11.16 -12.71
CA ASN A 144 -0.71 10.22 -13.82
C ASN A 144 -1.95 9.33 -13.98
N GLU A 145 -3.10 9.72 -13.43
CA GLU A 145 -4.32 8.89 -13.35
C GLU A 145 -4.81 8.32 -14.69
N ASN A 146 -4.54 9.01 -15.79
CA ASN A 146 -5.05 8.65 -17.12
C ASN A 146 -4.35 7.43 -17.73
N CYS A 147 -3.09 7.20 -17.36
CA CYS A 147 -2.29 6.07 -17.86
C CYS A 147 -1.91 5.08 -16.76
N MET A 148 -1.66 5.52 -15.53
CA MET A 148 -1.12 4.66 -14.47
C MET A 148 -1.96 3.41 -14.18
N PRO A 149 -3.30 3.48 -14.02
CA PRO A 149 -4.14 2.29 -13.81
C PRO A 149 -4.12 1.33 -15.01
N LYS A 150 -4.18 1.89 -16.24
CA LYS A 150 -4.16 1.11 -17.48
C LYS A 150 -2.84 0.36 -17.64
N THR A 151 -1.72 1.06 -17.44
CA THR A 151 -0.38 0.48 -17.50
C THR A 151 -0.20 -0.56 -16.42
N TRP A 152 -0.68 -0.32 -15.20
CA TRP A 152 -0.64 -1.32 -14.14
C TRP A 152 -1.37 -2.59 -14.56
N ASN A 153 -2.62 -2.46 -15.01
CA ASN A 153 -3.47 -3.58 -15.37
C ASN A 153 -2.86 -4.41 -16.51
N SER A 154 -2.33 -3.76 -17.54
CA SER A 154 -1.66 -4.45 -18.65
C SER A 154 -0.32 -5.07 -18.28
N SER A 155 0.28 -4.65 -17.16
CA SER A 155 1.62 -5.08 -16.76
C SER A 155 1.62 -6.14 -15.66
N ILE A 156 0.46 -6.56 -15.14
CA ILE A 156 0.36 -7.55 -14.05
C ILE A 156 1.26 -8.77 -14.30
N PRO A 157 1.25 -9.44 -15.48
CA PRO A 157 2.11 -10.59 -15.71
C PRO A 157 3.60 -10.26 -15.64
N ALA A 158 4.01 -9.11 -16.17
CA ALA A 158 5.40 -8.66 -16.13
C ALA A 158 5.84 -8.35 -14.69
N LEU A 159 4.98 -7.70 -13.89
CA LEU A 159 5.25 -7.40 -12.50
C LEU A 159 5.35 -8.67 -11.63
N GLU A 160 4.51 -9.67 -11.89
CA GLU A 160 4.61 -10.98 -11.25
C GLU A 160 5.91 -11.70 -11.64
N ALA A 161 6.31 -11.66 -12.91
CA ALA A 161 7.59 -12.20 -13.36
C ALA A 161 8.78 -11.55 -12.63
N CYS A 162 8.81 -10.20 -12.54
CA CYS A 162 9.85 -9.47 -11.79
C CYS A 162 9.93 -9.91 -10.32
N ARG A 163 8.78 -10.08 -9.66
CA ARG A 163 8.70 -10.51 -8.25
C ARG A 163 9.19 -11.95 -8.07
N ASN A 164 8.85 -12.83 -9.00
CA ASN A 164 9.28 -14.23 -8.97
C ASN A 164 10.79 -14.34 -9.18
N GLU A 165 11.36 -13.60 -10.13
CA GLU A 165 12.81 -13.56 -10.35
C GLU A 165 13.56 -13.05 -9.11
N PHE A 166 13.05 -11.98 -8.49
CA PHE A 166 13.60 -11.47 -7.24
C PHE A 166 13.52 -12.50 -6.09
N ALA A 167 12.40 -13.21 -5.97
CA ALA A 167 12.21 -14.22 -4.92
C ALA A 167 13.12 -15.45 -5.10
N LEU A 168 13.56 -15.74 -6.32
CA LEU A 168 14.48 -16.84 -6.66
C LEU A 168 15.95 -16.43 -6.62
N SER A 169 16.26 -15.17 -6.29
CA SER A 169 17.63 -14.65 -6.31
C SER A 169 18.49 -15.21 -5.16
N GLU A 170 19.73 -15.54 -5.48
CA GLU A 170 20.68 -16.14 -4.55
C GLU A 170 21.23 -15.14 -3.50
N PRO A 171 21.61 -15.60 -2.29
CA PRO A 171 22.06 -14.73 -1.21
C PRO A 171 23.33 -13.90 -1.48
N ASN A 172 24.16 -14.28 -2.46
CA ASN A 172 25.43 -13.60 -2.74
C ASN A 172 25.26 -12.33 -3.59
N ASP A 173 24.12 -12.19 -4.29
CA ASP A 173 23.89 -11.09 -5.23
C ASP A 173 22.73 -10.17 -4.80
N ARG A 174 22.39 -10.12 -3.52
CA ARG A 174 21.19 -9.42 -2.99
C ARG A 174 21.01 -7.99 -3.48
N CYS A 175 22.07 -7.17 -3.49
CA CYS A 175 21.96 -5.79 -3.94
C CYS A 175 21.87 -5.66 -5.46
N TYR A 176 22.45 -6.61 -6.20
CA TYR A 176 22.29 -6.71 -7.64
C TYR A 176 20.87 -7.17 -8.00
N ALA A 177 20.36 -8.21 -7.32
CA ALA A 177 18.98 -8.67 -7.43
C ALA A 177 17.97 -7.57 -7.10
N MET A 178 18.21 -6.78 -6.04
CA MET A 178 17.41 -5.59 -5.74
C MET A 178 17.40 -4.62 -6.91
N THR A 179 18.57 -4.30 -7.48
CA THR A 179 18.68 -3.35 -8.60
C THR A 179 17.92 -3.86 -9.83
N ASN A 180 18.11 -5.13 -10.20
CA ASN A 180 17.37 -5.73 -11.32
C ASN A 180 15.86 -5.74 -11.07
N PHE A 181 15.43 -6.00 -9.84
CA PHE A 181 14.02 -5.99 -9.51
C PHE A 181 13.40 -4.61 -9.69
N LEU A 182 14.10 -3.55 -9.24
CA LEU A 182 13.67 -2.16 -9.45
C LEU A 182 13.61 -1.82 -10.95
N ASP A 183 14.65 -2.15 -11.71
CA ASP A 183 14.67 -1.90 -13.15
C ASP A 183 13.55 -2.65 -13.88
N CYS A 184 13.28 -3.90 -13.48
CA CYS A 184 12.25 -4.75 -14.08
C CYS A 184 10.84 -4.16 -13.92
N VAL A 185 10.49 -3.68 -12.72
CA VAL A 185 9.15 -3.10 -12.47
C VAL A 185 8.98 -1.70 -13.06
N GLN A 186 10.09 -0.99 -13.32
CA GLN A 186 10.07 0.35 -13.91
C GLN A 186 9.72 0.35 -15.39
N LEU A 187 10.18 -0.68 -16.11
CA LEU A 187 10.12 -0.75 -17.57
C LEU A 187 8.69 -0.61 -18.13
N PRO A 188 7.66 -1.31 -17.61
CA PRO A 188 6.33 -1.21 -18.16
C PRO A 188 5.71 0.18 -17.99
N PHE A 189 6.02 0.86 -16.88
CA PHE A 189 5.52 2.21 -16.59
C PHE A 189 6.26 3.29 -17.38
N GLN A 190 7.55 3.08 -17.66
CA GLN A 190 8.30 3.94 -18.57
C GLN A 190 7.77 3.87 -20.00
N GLN A 191 7.34 2.70 -20.46
CA GLN A 191 6.83 2.48 -21.82
C GLN A 191 5.35 2.82 -21.98
N GLY A 192 4.54 2.54 -20.95
CA GLY A 192 3.08 2.66 -21.01
C GLY A 192 2.51 3.95 -20.43
N CYS A 193 3.32 4.77 -19.74
CA CYS A 193 2.86 5.97 -19.04
C CYS A 193 3.97 7.04 -19.03
N THR A 194 4.39 7.56 -17.87
CA THR A 194 5.40 8.62 -17.77
C THR A 194 6.65 8.16 -17.01
N LEU A 195 7.73 8.94 -17.13
CA LEU A 195 8.93 8.76 -16.30
C LEU A 195 8.62 8.87 -14.80
N GLU A 196 7.66 9.71 -14.43
CA GLU A 196 7.21 9.85 -13.06
C GLU A 196 6.47 8.60 -12.58
N SER A 197 5.62 8.01 -13.42
CA SER A 197 4.97 6.72 -13.13
C SER A 197 5.96 5.58 -13.00
N SER A 198 7.04 5.60 -13.80
CA SER A 198 8.16 4.66 -13.65
C SER A 198 8.84 4.82 -12.30
N TRP A 199 9.16 6.05 -11.90
CA TRP A 199 9.71 6.35 -10.58
C TRP A 199 8.78 5.89 -9.45
N TRP A 200 7.48 6.15 -9.57
CA TRP A 200 6.49 5.71 -8.59
C TRP A 200 6.54 4.20 -8.39
N MET A 201 6.55 3.43 -9.49
CA MET A 201 6.58 1.96 -9.40
C MET A 201 7.90 1.44 -8.83
N CYS A 202 9.00 2.12 -9.17
CA CYS A 202 10.27 1.86 -8.53
C CYS A 202 10.20 2.06 -7.02
N GLU A 203 9.72 3.22 -6.54
CA GLU A 203 9.70 3.54 -5.11
C GLU A 203 8.75 2.61 -4.33
N TYR A 204 7.58 2.33 -4.89
CA TYR A 204 6.64 1.33 -4.37
C TYR A 204 7.29 -0.06 -4.22
N THR A 205 8.22 -0.39 -5.11
CA THR A 205 8.97 -1.65 -5.08
C THR A 205 10.23 -1.56 -4.21
N ARG A 206 10.87 -0.40 -4.13
CA ARG A 206 12.07 -0.16 -3.31
C ARG A 206 11.76 -0.32 -1.84
N VAL A 207 10.63 0.21 -1.36
CA VAL A 207 10.20 -0.01 0.03
C VAL A 207 10.00 -1.49 0.33
N THR A 208 9.61 -2.30 -0.66
CA THR A 208 9.54 -3.76 -0.55
C THR A 208 10.92 -4.40 -0.47
N ALA A 209 11.78 -4.15 -1.47
CA ALA A 209 13.06 -4.81 -1.58
C ALA A 209 14.01 -4.42 -0.43
N GLN A 210 13.91 -3.21 0.10
CA GLN A 210 14.72 -2.76 1.23
C GLN A 210 14.34 -3.43 2.56
N ILE A 211 13.12 -3.96 2.69
CA ILE A 211 12.75 -4.80 3.83
C ILE A 211 13.47 -6.16 3.76
N PHE A 212 13.61 -6.73 2.56
CA PHE A 212 14.34 -7.98 2.36
C PHE A 212 15.86 -7.78 2.53
N TYR A 213 16.40 -6.71 1.97
CA TYR A 213 17.83 -6.41 1.92
C TYR A 213 18.13 -4.98 2.46
N PRO A 214 18.02 -4.74 3.77
CA PRO A 214 18.19 -3.41 4.38
C PRO A 214 19.61 -2.83 4.21
N GLU A 215 20.60 -3.69 3.99
CA GLU A 215 21.99 -3.32 3.67
C GLU A 215 22.14 -2.66 2.30
N CYS A 216 21.22 -2.96 1.37
CA CYS A 216 21.29 -2.46 0.02
C CYS A 216 20.77 -1.01 -0.09
N ARG A 217 21.23 -0.31 -1.12
CA ARG A 217 20.87 1.08 -1.43
C ARG A 217 20.35 1.17 -2.86
N GLY A 218 19.21 0.52 -3.11
CA GLY A 218 18.50 0.67 -4.38
C GLY A 218 18.09 2.12 -4.59
N LYS A 219 18.19 2.61 -5.82
CA LYS A 219 17.85 4.00 -6.18
C LYS A 219 16.84 3.97 -7.31
N CYS A 220 15.79 4.76 -7.16
CA CYS A 220 14.81 5.00 -8.21
C CYS A 220 15.22 6.25 -8.96
N LEU A 221 16.04 6.06 -9.98
CA LEU A 221 16.50 7.17 -10.81
C LEU A 221 15.46 7.43 -11.90
N ILE A 222 15.11 8.70 -12.08
CA ILE A 222 14.38 9.18 -13.25
C ILE A 222 15.39 9.27 -14.39
N ASN A 223 15.82 8.12 -14.91
CA ASN A 223 16.73 8.08 -16.04
C ASN A 223 15.97 7.57 -17.26
N ASN A 224 16.23 8.17 -18.43
CA ASN A 224 15.96 7.53 -19.71
C ASN A 224 16.90 6.32 -19.82
N VAL A 225 16.58 5.20 -19.18
CA VAL A 225 17.39 3.99 -19.31
C VAL A 225 17.20 3.50 -20.75
N ASN A 226 18.21 3.79 -21.57
CA ASN A 226 18.29 3.35 -22.96
C ASN A 226 18.22 1.82 -23.04
N PHE A 227 17.48 1.36 -24.05
CA PHE A 227 17.21 -0.01 -24.49
C PHE A 227 18.44 -0.90 -24.78
N GLN A 228 19.41 -1.04 -23.88
CA GLN A 228 20.59 -1.88 -24.16
C GLN A 228 20.49 -3.34 -23.72
N LYS A 229 19.34 -3.81 -23.22
CA LYS A 229 19.16 -5.26 -22.92
C LYS A 229 17.97 -5.96 -23.59
N ALA A 230 17.16 -5.27 -24.38
CA ALA A 230 16.08 -5.91 -25.15
C ALA A 230 16.45 -6.28 -26.60
N ALA A 231 17.68 -5.97 -27.05
CA ALA A 231 18.15 -6.24 -28.41
C ALA A 231 19.19 -7.38 -28.50
N ALA A 232 19.39 -8.15 -27.42
CA ALA A 232 20.37 -9.25 -27.38
C ALA A 232 19.72 -10.65 -27.44
N SER A 233 18.45 -10.74 -27.82
CA SER A 233 17.75 -12.01 -28.05
C SER A 233 16.87 -11.91 -29.28
N ASN A 234 17.52 -11.91 -30.44
CA ASN A 234 17.01 -12.33 -31.75
C ASN A 234 18.13 -13.07 -32.47
#